data_AF-A0A517R0P7-F1
#
_entry.id   AF-A0A517R0P7-F1
#
_cell.length_a   1.000
_cell.length_b   1.000
_cell.length_c   1.000
_cell.angle_alpha   90.00
_cell.angle_beta   90.00
_cell.angle_gamma   90.00
#
_symmetry.space_group_name_H-M   'P 1'
#
loop_
_entity.id
_entity.type
_entity.pdbx_description
1 polymer ?
#
loop_
_entity_poly.entity_id
_entity_poly.type
_entity_poly.pdbx_seq_one_letter_code
_entity_poly.pdbx_strand_id
1 'polypeptide(L)'
;MISKQWLVVLPFILGAALSWGLYVPSVHEAADSLKSNMRAFLFVGVAYFITAVVFPLLLIFVFGDPTEKPGANWGLKGTGWGILAGTLGAVGALCVIYAVTAAKAEGIPKGPLYVAPLVFAGAPIINTIATITIFSWIHKSTGATPTDPRFYLGLVLAAAGAAMVMIYKPKDGPKPVQPVPVAESTDQADASGTSITASSGDESS
;
A
#
# COMPACT_ATOMS: atom_id res chain seq x y z
N MET A 1 22.24 -17.59 -17.84
CA MET A 1 21.04 -18.29 -18.38
C MET A 1 20.07 -18.49 -17.23
N ILE A 2 18.83 -18.03 -17.35
CA ILE A 2 17.78 -18.19 -16.33
C ILE A 2 17.32 -19.65 -16.39
N SER A 3 17.40 -20.40 -15.28
CA SER A 3 16.96 -21.80 -15.25
C SER A 3 15.43 -21.90 -15.31
N LYS A 4 14.89 -23.04 -15.75
CA LYS A 4 13.43 -23.27 -15.86
C LYS A 4 12.68 -23.05 -14.53
N GLN A 5 13.33 -23.27 -13.40
CA GLN A 5 12.76 -23.04 -12.07
C GLN A 5 12.49 -21.55 -11.82
N TRP A 6 13.37 -20.67 -12.29
CA TRP A 6 13.19 -19.22 -12.17
C TRP A 6 12.06 -18.70 -13.04
N LEU A 7 11.74 -19.35 -14.17
CA LEU A 7 10.59 -18.96 -14.99
C LEU A 7 9.25 -19.14 -14.27
N VAL A 8 9.17 -20.07 -13.31
CA VAL A 8 7.96 -20.25 -12.48
C VAL A 8 7.92 -19.23 -11.34
N VAL A 9 9.08 -18.91 -10.75
CA VAL A 9 9.16 -18.05 -9.56
C VAL A 9 9.07 -16.55 -9.90
N LEU A 10 9.70 -16.11 -10.98
CA LEU A 10 9.76 -14.70 -11.36
C LEU A 10 8.39 -14.03 -11.55
N PRO A 11 7.38 -14.68 -12.16
CA PRO A 11 6.03 -14.11 -12.23
C PRO A 11 5.40 -13.83 -10.86
N PHE A 12 5.60 -14.71 -9.87
CA PHE A 12 5.08 -14.48 -8.51
C PHE A 12 5.83 -13.36 -7.79
N ILE A 13 7.15 -13.27 -7.97
CA ILE A 13 7.95 -12.15 -7.45
C ILE A 13 7.48 -10.84 -8.08
N LEU A 14 7.27 -10.82 -9.39
CA LEU A 14 6.79 -9.63 -10.10
C LEU A 14 5.37 -9.27 -9.63
N GLY A 15 4.47 -10.25 -9.50
CA GLY A 15 3.13 -10.03 -8.98
C GLY A 15 3.13 -9.46 -7.55
N ALA A 16 4.01 -9.96 -6.69
CA ALA A 16 4.21 -9.43 -5.35
C ALA A 16 4.75 -7.99 -5.38
N ALA A 17 5.77 -7.72 -6.19
CA ALA A 17 6.34 -6.38 -6.34
C ALA A 17 5.32 -5.37 -6.89
N LEU A 18 4.51 -5.77 -7.88
CA LEU A 18 3.44 -4.95 -8.42
C LEU A 18 2.35 -4.68 -7.38
N SER A 19 1.91 -5.71 -6.66
CA SER A 19 0.86 -5.59 -5.63
C SER A 19 1.30 -4.66 -4.50
N TRP A 20 2.51 -4.84 -3.97
CA TRP A 20 3.06 -3.98 -2.92
C TRP A 20 3.44 -2.57 -3.41
N GLY A 21 3.87 -2.44 -4.66
CA GLY A 21 4.14 -1.15 -5.27
C GLY A 21 2.88 -0.31 -5.46
N LEU A 22 1.77 -0.93 -5.86
CA LEU A 22 0.47 -0.27 -6.01
C LEU A 22 -0.27 -0.09 -4.68
N TYR A 23 0.07 -0.87 -3.66
CA TYR A 23 -0.56 -0.82 -2.34
C TYR A 23 -0.47 0.58 -1.70
N VAL A 24 0.73 1.17 -1.58
CA VAL A 24 0.90 2.44 -0.85
C VAL A 24 0.13 3.61 -1.48
N PRO A 25 0.17 3.83 -2.82
CA PRO A 25 -0.66 4.83 -3.47
C PRO A 25 -2.17 4.55 -3.31
N SER A 26 -2.60 3.29 -3.46
CA SER A 26 -4.01 2.92 -3.35
C SER A 26 -4.57 3.15 -1.94
N VAL A 27 -3.78 2.84 -0.91
CA VAL A 27 -4.18 3.09 0.48
C VAL A 27 -4.20 4.58 0.80
N HIS A 28 -3.27 5.36 0.24
CA HIS A 28 -3.30 6.81 0.38
C HIS A 28 -4.56 7.41 -0.24
N GLU A 29 -4.92 6.96 -1.45
CA GLU A 29 -6.14 7.38 -2.13
C GLU A 29 -7.40 6.98 -1.33
N ALA A 30 -7.45 5.75 -0.83
CA ALA A 30 -8.55 5.29 0.01
C ALA A 30 -8.68 6.10 1.30
N ALA A 31 -7.56 6.44 1.94
CA ALA A 31 -7.54 7.25 3.16
C ALA A 31 -8.01 8.68 2.91
N ASP A 32 -7.62 9.29 1.79
CA ASP A 32 -8.03 10.64 1.42
C ASP A 32 -9.52 10.67 1.00
N SER A 33 -9.97 9.70 0.21
CA SER A 33 -11.39 9.53 -0.16
C SER A 33 -12.30 9.30 1.04
N LEU A 34 -11.88 8.44 1.99
CA LEU A 34 -12.62 8.15 3.22
C LEU A 34 -12.42 9.20 4.33
N LYS A 35 -11.52 10.17 4.10
CA LYS A 35 -11.06 11.17 5.09
C LYS A 35 -10.62 10.53 6.41
N SER A 36 -10.12 9.29 6.39
CA SER A 36 -9.74 8.53 7.58
C SER A 36 -8.82 7.36 7.26
N ASN A 37 -7.58 7.44 7.75
CA ASN A 37 -6.58 6.38 7.63
C ASN A 37 -7.01 5.07 8.27
N MET A 38 -7.72 5.13 9.41
CA MET A 38 -8.17 3.92 10.11
C MET A 38 -9.33 3.23 9.40
N ARG A 39 -10.21 3.99 8.74
CA ARG A 39 -11.26 3.40 7.88
C ARG A 39 -10.65 2.75 6.65
N ALA A 40 -9.66 3.38 6.01
CA ALA A 40 -8.92 2.75 4.92
C ALA A 40 -8.22 1.47 5.38
N PHE A 41 -7.54 1.49 6.54
CA PHE A 41 -6.89 0.31 7.10
C PHE A 41 -7.87 -0.82 7.46
N LEU A 42 -9.08 -0.48 7.93
CA LEU A 42 -10.14 -1.47 8.17
C LEU A 42 -10.46 -2.25 6.89
N PHE A 43 -10.62 -1.58 5.75
CA PHE A 43 -10.88 -2.24 4.47
C PHE A 43 -9.66 -3.02 3.94
N VAL A 44 -8.43 -2.60 4.25
CA VAL A 44 -7.23 -3.42 4.04
C VAL A 44 -7.32 -4.72 4.88
N GLY A 45 -7.75 -4.62 6.13
CA GLY A 45 -7.98 -5.76 7.00
C GLY A 45 -9.06 -6.72 6.48
N VAL A 46 -10.16 -6.20 5.93
CA VAL A 46 -11.19 -7.02 5.27
C VAL A 46 -10.61 -7.76 4.07
N ALA A 47 -9.82 -7.07 3.23
CA ALA A 47 -9.16 -7.71 2.11
C ALA A 47 -8.18 -8.81 2.56
N TYR A 48 -7.44 -8.59 3.65
CA TYR A 48 -6.55 -9.60 4.23
C TYR A 48 -7.31 -10.79 4.80
N PHE A 49 -8.47 -10.59 5.42
CA PHE A 49 -9.30 -11.70 5.87
C PHE A 49 -9.75 -12.57 4.67
N ILE A 50 -10.18 -11.94 3.58
CA ILE A 50 -10.57 -12.69 2.37
C ILE A 50 -9.38 -13.46 1.78
N THR A 51 -8.23 -12.82 1.62
CA THR A 51 -7.08 -13.45 0.94
C THR A 51 -6.25 -14.38 1.83
N ALA A 52 -6.18 -14.15 3.14
CA ALA A 52 -5.37 -14.93 4.06
C ALA A 52 -6.18 -15.95 4.89
N VAL A 53 -7.51 -15.85 4.91
CA VAL A 53 -8.39 -16.82 5.61
C VAL A 53 -9.31 -17.52 4.63
N VAL A 54 -10.18 -16.78 3.94
CA VAL A 54 -11.20 -17.39 3.07
C VAL A 54 -10.56 -18.16 1.92
N PHE A 55 -9.59 -17.56 1.22
CA PHE A 55 -8.96 -18.18 0.07
C PHE A 55 -8.16 -19.46 0.41
N PRO A 56 -7.30 -19.51 1.46
CA PRO A 56 -6.65 -20.75 1.87
C PRO A 56 -7.63 -21.83 2.34
N LEU A 57 -8.70 -21.47 3.06
CA LEU A 57 -9.71 -22.44 3.49
C LEU A 57 -10.39 -23.11 2.29
N LEU A 58 -10.71 -22.34 1.24
CA LEU A 58 -11.27 -22.91 0.00
C LEU A 58 -10.30 -23.87 -0.67
N LEU A 59 -9.01 -23.52 -0.75
CA LEU A 59 -8.00 -24.42 -1.33
C LEU A 59 -7.88 -25.72 -0.53
N ILE A 60 -7.77 -25.63 0.80
CA ILE A 60 -7.58 -26.80 1.67
C ILE A 60 -8.80 -27.72 1.67
N PHE A 61 -10.01 -27.17 1.78
CA PHE A 61 -11.21 -27.97 2.04
C PHE A 61 -12.08 -28.23 0.81
N VAL A 62 -11.95 -27.44 -0.26
CA VAL A 62 -12.85 -27.53 -1.42
C VAL A 62 -12.11 -27.91 -2.70
N PHE A 63 -10.97 -27.25 -2.99
CA PHE A 63 -10.28 -27.42 -4.28
C PHE A 63 -9.10 -28.39 -4.24
N GLY A 64 -8.67 -28.80 -3.05
CA GLY A 64 -7.46 -29.59 -2.83
C GLY A 64 -6.22 -28.69 -2.76
N ASP A 65 -5.48 -28.76 -1.66
CA ASP A 65 -4.32 -27.91 -1.42
C ASP A 65 -3.16 -28.28 -2.36
N PRO A 66 -2.78 -27.41 -3.31
CA PRO A 66 -1.68 -27.69 -4.24
C PRO A 66 -0.30 -27.66 -3.58
N THR A 67 -0.21 -27.19 -2.33
CA THR A 67 1.02 -27.04 -1.56
C THR A 67 1.21 -28.11 -0.49
N GLU A 68 0.22 -29.01 -0.34
CA GLU A 68 0.23 -30.07 0.67
C GLU A 68 1.43 -31.03 0.46
N LYS A 69 2.09 -31.38 1.57
CA LYS A 69 3.21 -32.32 1.59
C LYS A 69 2.87 -33.51 2.49
N PRO A 70 3.46 -34.69 2.27
CA PRO A 70 3.27 -35.84 3.16
C PRO A 70 3.57 -35.45 4.61
N GLY A 71 2.61 -35.70 5.52
CA GLY A 71 2.69 -35.34 6.93
C GLY A 71 2.17 -33.93 7.29
N ALA A 72 1.40 -33.29 6.41
CA ALA A 72 0.69 -32.05 6.69
C ALA A 72 -0.16 -32.18 7.97
N ASN A 73 -0.04 -31.19 8.86
CA ASN A 73 -0.73 -31.18 10.15
C ASN A 73 -0.93 -29.75 10.66
N TRP A 74 -1.80 -29.62 11.66
CA TRP A 74 -2.16 -28.36 12.32
C TRP A 74 -1.42 -28.17 13.65
N GLY A 75 -0.14 -28.58 13.71
CA GLY A 75 0.65 -28.53 14.93
C GLY A 75 0.86 -27.11 15.46
N LEU A 76 0.78 -26.95 16.79
CA LEU A 76 0.86 -25.64 17.47
C LEU A 76 2.08 -24.81 17.07
N LYS A 77 3.24 -25.46 16.86
CA LYS A 77 4.46 -24.79 16.45
C LYS A 77 4.30 -24.10 15.10
N GLY A 78 3.76 -24.80 14.09
CA GLY A 78 3.53 -24.25 12.75
C GLY A 78 2.50 -23.13 12.77
N THR A 79 1.39 -23.35 13.47
CA THR A 79 0.33 -22.35 13.66
C THR A 79 0.84 -21.08 14.34
N GLY A 80 1.67 -21.22 15.39
CA GLY A 80 2.28 -20.08 16.09
C GLY A 80 3.18 -19.24 15.19
N TRP A 81 4.00 -19.88 14.35
CA TRP A 81 4.80 -19.17 13.33
C TRP A 81 3.93 -18.46 12.29
N GLY A 82 2.83 -19.09 11.86
CA GLY A 82 1.87 -18.48 10.95
C GLY A 82 1.23 -17.21 11.53
N ILE A 83 0.77 -17.27 12.78
CA ILE A 83 0.18 -16.12 13.49
C ILE A 83 1.22 -15.00 13.66
N LEU A 84 2.45 -15.35 14.07
CA LEU A 84 3.52 -14.37 14.23
C LEU A 84 3.86 -13.68 12.90
N ALA A 85 4.01 -14.45 11.82
CA ALA A 85 4.28 -13.91 10.49
C ALA A 85 3.15 -12.98 10.01
N GLY A 86 1.88 -13.38 10.18
CA GLY A 86 0.73 -12.53 9.84
C GLY A 86 0.67 -11.25 10.66
N THR A 87 0.97 -11.33 11.96
CA THR A 87 1.02 -10.17 12.86
C THR A 87 2.10 -9.18 12.44
N LEU A 88 3.31 -9.66 12.13
CA LEU A 88 4.40 -8.81 11.64
C LEU A 88 4.02 -8.10 10.34
N GLY A 89 3.34 -8.79 9.42
CA GLY A 89 2.84 -8.21 8.17
C GLY A 89 1.78 -7.11 8.41
N ALA A 90 0.81 -7.37 9.28
CA ALA A 90 -0.26 -6.41 9.61
C ALA A 90 0.29 -5.17 10.33
N VAL A 91 1.22 -5.35 11.28
CA VAL A 91 1.92 -4.24 11.94
C VAL A 91 2.73 -3.43 10.92
N GLY A 92 3.44 -4.10 10.01
CA GLY A 92 4.16 -3.42 8.92
C GLY A 92 3.25 -2.55 8.05
N ALA A 93 2.09 -3.07 7.64
CA ALA A 93 1.08 -2.33 6.88
C ALA A 93 0.56 -1.10 7.65
N LEU A 94 0.30 -1.25 8.95
CA LEU A 94 -0.11 -0.16 9.83
C LEU A 94 0.99 0.93 9.94
N CYS A 95 2.25 0.53 10.10
CA CYS A 95 3.39 1.44 10.13
C CYS A 95 3.53 2.25 8.84
N VAL A 96 3.30 1.63 7.67
CA VAL A 96 3.31 2.35 6.37
C VAL A 96 2.24 3.43 6.32
N ILE A 97 1.02 3.13 6.77
CA ILE A 97 -0.08 4.10 6.81
C ILE A 97 0.25 5.28 7.73
N TYR A 98 0.77 4.99 8.92
CA TYR A 98 1.19 6.05 9.85
C TYR A 98 2.38 6.84 9.31
N ALA A 99 3.34 6.21 8.63
CA ALA A 99 4.47 6.91 8.03
C ALA A 99 4.02 7.91 6.95
N VAL A 100 3.08 7.52 6.08
CA VAL A 100 2.48 8.42 5.09
C VAL A 100 1.69 9.53 5.77
N THR A 101 0.94 9.21 6.83
CA THR A 101 0.16 10.19 7.60
C THR A 101 1.05 11.22 8.28
N ALA A 102 2.13 10.76 8.93
CA ALA A 102 3.12 11.62 9.56
C ALA A 102 3.83 12.50 8.54
N ALA A 103 4.21 11.94 7.37
CA ALA A 103 4.80 12.72 6.30
C ALA A 103 3.86 13.85 5.80
N LYS A 104 2.54 13.57 5.71
CA LYS A 104 1.54 14.60 5.36
C LYS A 104 1.42 15.67 6.45
N ALA A 105 1.42 15.27 7.73
CA ALA A 105 1.33 16.20 8.87
C ALA A 105 2.54 17.14 8.96
N GLU A 106 3.74 16.62 8.68
CA GLU A 106 5.01 17.38 8.64
C GLU A 106 5.16 18.22 7.35
N GLY A 107 4.14 18.26 6.49
CA GLY A 107 4.14 19.06 5.26
C GLY A 107 5.07 18.54 4.17
N ILE A 108 5.47 17.25 4.20
CA ILE A 108 6.30 16.64 3.17
C ILE A 108 5.44 16.40 1.91
N PRO A 109 5.65 17.15 0.81
CA PRO A 109 4.86 16.97 -0.41
C PRO A 109 5.16 15.58 -0.99
N LYS A 110 4.12 14.85 -1.44
CA LYS A 110 4.26 13.50 -2.02
C LYS A 110 4.83 12.46 -1.04
N GLY A 111 4.45 12.51 0.24
CA GLY A 111 4.82 11.52 1.27
C GLY A 111 4.82 10.04 0.82
N PRO A 112 3.77 9.53 0.14
CA PRO A 112 3.75 8.16 -0.39
C PRO A 112 4.91 7.82 -1.34
N LEU A 113 5.36 8.80 -2.14
CA LEU A 113 6.42 8.64 -3.13
C LEU A 113 7.78 8.35 -2.50
N TYR A 114 7.99 8.79 -1.25
CA TYR A 114 9.25 8.54 -0.53
C TYR A 114 9.13 7.37 0.45
N VAL A 115 8.00 7.25 1.16
CA VAL A 115 7.81 6.20 2.17
C VAL A 115 7.88 4.81 1.53
N ALA A 116 7.23 4.62 0.39
CA ALA A 116 7.21 3.32 -0.30
C ALA A 116 8.63 2.83 -0.66
N PRO A 117 9.44 3.56 -1.46
CA PRO A 117 10.78 3.08 -1.82
C PRO A 117 11.70 2.89 -0.62
N LEU A 118 11.56 3.68 0.45
CA LEU A 118 12.37 3.49 1.67
C LEU A 118 12.05 2.17 2.39
N VAL A 119 10.77 1.89 2.59
CA VAL A 119 10.35 0.66 3.27
C VAL A 119 10.72 -0.55 2.42
N PHE A 120 10.45 -0.51 1.12
CA PHE A 120 10.72 -1.64 0.23
C PHE A 120 12.19 -1.83 -0.14
N ALA A 121 13.04 -0.79 -0.04
CA ALA A 121 14.49 -0.96 -0.14
C ALA A 121 15.13 -1.42 1.18
N GLY A 122 14.57 -1.01 2.33
CA GLY A 122 15.02 -1.46 3.64
C GLY A 122 14.61 -2.90 3.98
N ALA A 123 13.42 -3.33 3.52
CA ALA A 123 12.88 -4.65 3.83
C ALA A 123 13.81 -5.82 3.44
N PRO A 124 14.42 -5.86 2.24
CA PRO A 124 15.41 -6.88 1.89
C PRO A 124 16.60 -6.93 2.85
N ILE A 125 17.11 -5.77 3.27
CA ILE A 125 18.27 -5.66 4.17
C ILE A 125 17.91 -6.24 5.54
N ILE A 126 16.78 -5.82 6.11
CA ILE A 126 16.31 -6.32 7.40
C ILE A 126 16.01 -7.82 7.32
N ASN A 127 15.39 -8.29 6.23
CA ASN A 127 15.13 -9.71 6.00
C ASN A 127 16.43 -10.53 5.99
N THR A 128 17.46 -10.07 5.27
CA THR A 128 18.77 -10.74 5.25
C THR A 128 19.40 -10.77 6.63
N ILE A 129 19.43 -9.64 7.35
CA ILE A 129 19.99 -9.58 8.70
C ILE A 129 19.26 -10.54 9.63
N ALA A 130 17.92 -10.48 9.67
CA ALA A 130 17.11 -11.35 10.50
C ALA A 130 17.31 -12.82 10.16
N THR A 131 17.44 -13.16 8.87
CA THR A 131 17.69 -14.53 8.41
C THR A 131 19.04 -15.06 8.92
N ILE A 132 20.10 -14.26 8.81
CA ILE A 132 21.46 -14.66 9.18
C ILE A 132 21.67 -14.67 10.70
N THR A 133 20.98 -13.80 11.44
CA THR A 133 21.18 -13.62 12.89
C THR A 133 20.13 -14.35 13.73
N ILE A 134 18.87 -13.97 13.58
CA ILE A 134 17.76 -14.43 14.45
C ILE A 134 17.23 -15.79 13.99
N PHE A 135 17.05 -15.98 12.69
CA PHE A 135 16.50 -17.21 12.12
C PHE A 135 17.58 -18.19 11.63
N SER A 136 18.85 -17.91 11.95
CA SER A 136 20.01 -18.71 11.54
C SER A 136 19.86 -20.20 11.92
N TRP A 137 19.32 -20.46 13.12
CA TRP A 137 19.08 -21.80 13.63
C TRP A 137 17.98 -22.54 12.84
N ILE A 138 16.97 -21.84 12.32
CA ILE A 138 15.87 -22.42 11.54
C ILE A 138 16.35 -22.80 10.13
N HIS A 139 17.23 -21.98 9.54
CA HIS A 139 17.71 -22.14 8.17
C HIS A 139 19.06 -22.87 8.06
N LYS A 140 19.57 -23.45 9.15
CA LYS A 140 20.84 -24.19 9.17
C LYS A 140 20.93 -25.32 8.13
N SER A 141 19.80 -25.94 7.77
CA SER A 141 19.74 -27.01 6.76
C SER A 141 19.68 -26.52 5.31
N THR A 142 19.46 -25.23 5.06
CA THR A 142 19.28 -24.64 3.73
C THR A 142 20.46 -23.80 3.24
N GLY A 143 21.53 -23.68 4.04
CA GLY A 143 22.68 -22.84 3.68
C GLY A 143 22.37 -21.34 3.78
N ALA A 144 21.76 -20.93 4.90
CA ALA A 144 21.15 -19.62 5.12
C ALA A 144 22.07 -18.40 4.88
N THR A 145 23.39 -18.57 4.95
CA THR A 145 24.34 -17.48 4.78
C THR A 145 24.74 -17.38 3.31
N PRO A 146 24.38 -16.28 2.61
CA PRO A 146 24.89 -16.03 1.27
C PRO A 146 26.41 -16.06 1.30
N THR A 147 27.03 -16.99 0.57
CA THR A 147 28.49 -17.11 0.48
C THR A 147 29.06 -16.23 -0.63
N ASP A 148 28.22 -15.79 -1.58
CA ASP A 148 28.63 -14.89 -2.68
C ASP A 148 28.63 -13.42 -2.22
N PRO A 149 29.80 -12.74 -2.20
CA PRO A 149 29.90 -11.32 -1.87
C PRO A 149 29.03 -10.40 -2.73
N ARG A 150 28.69 -10.80 -3.97
CA ARG A 150 27.88 -10.01 -4.90
C ARG A 150 26.44 -9.80 -4.40
N PHE A 151 25.93 -10.74 -3.60
CA PHE A 151 24.63 -10.60 -2.97
C PHE A 151 24.60 -9.42 -2.00
N TYR A 152 25.63 -9.31 -1.14
CA TYR A 152 25.75 -8.18 -0.21
C TYR A 152 25.99 -6.86 -0.94
N LEU A 153 26.75 -6.88 -2.04
CA LEU A 153 26.88 -5.71 -2.90
C LEU A 153 25.51 -5.23 -3.42
N GLY A 154 24.63 -6.16 -3.82
CA GLY A 154 23.25 -5.84 -4.20
C GLY A 154 22.46 -5.14 -3.09
N LEU A 155 22.61 -5.57 -1.83
CA LEU A 155 21.99 -4.92 -0.68
C LEU A 155 22.56 -3.52 -0.42
N VAL A 156 23.87 -3.34 -0.55
CA VAL A 156 24.51 -2.02 -0.45
C VAL A 156 24.01 -1.08 -1.55
N LEU A 157 23.88 -1.58 -2.78
CA LEU A 157 23.32 -0.80 -3.89
C LEU A 157 21.85 -0.45 -3.67
N ALA A 158 21.05 -1.35 -3.09
CA ALA A 158 19.67 -1.06 -2.69
C ALA A 158 19.61 0.04 -1.62
N ALA A 159 20.47 -0.01 -0.61
CA ALA A 159 20.60 1.03 0.41
C ALA A 159 21.04 2.37 -0.20
N ALA A 160 22.00 2.35 -1.12
CA ALA A 160 22.46 3.54 -1.83
C ALA A 160 21.36 4.13 -2.72
N GLY A 161 20.57 3.30 -3.39
CA GLY A 161 19.39 3.73 -4.15
C GLY A 161 18.34 4.39 -3.25
N ALA A 162 18.05 3.79 -2.09
CA ALA A 162 17.17 4.39 -1.09
C ALA A 162 17.69 5.75 -0.59
N ALA A 163 19.00 5.86 -0.34
CA ALA A 163 19.65 7.11 0.04
C ALA A 163 19.55 8.16 -1.09
N MET A 164 19.75 7.77 -2.35
CA MET A 164 19.57 8.68 -3.48
C MET A 164 18.14 9.21 -3.59
N VAL A 165 17.12 8.37 -3.37
CA VAL A 165 15.72 8.82 -3.34
C VAL A 165 15.50 9.89 -2.25
N MET A 166 16.22 9.79 -1.13
CA MET A 166 16.16 10.78 -0.04
C MET A 166 16.94 12.07 -0.33
N ILE A 167 18.07 11.96 -1.02
CA ILE A 167 18.93 13.11 -1.34
C ILE A 167 18.32 13.91 -2.50
N TYR A 168 17.80 13.22 -3.51
CA TYR A 168 17.27 13.81 -4.76
C TYR A 168 15.74 13.86 -4.79
N LYS A 169 15.11 14.06 -3.63
CA LYS A 169 13.66 14.32 -3.55
C LYS A 169 13.32 15.51 -4.46
N PRO A 170 12.33 15.40 -5.36
CA PRO A 170 11.89 16.52 -6.18
C PRO A 170 11.61 17.75 -5.30
N LYS A 171 12.38 18.82 -5.49
CA LYS A 171 12.09 20.14 -4.93
C LYS A 171 10.85 20.66 -5.66
N ASP A 172 9.90 21.23 -4.94
CA ASP A 172 8.67 21.74 -5.56
C ASP A 172 9.02 22.78 -6.64
N GLY A 173 8.50 22.57 -7.85
CA GLY A 173 8.32 23.65 -8.81
C GLY A 173 7.18 24.57 -8.37
N PRO A 174 7.03 25.77 -8.95
CA PRO A 174 5.98 26.71 -8.57
C PRO A 174 4.60 26.04 -8.59
N LYS A 175 3.84 26.19 -7.50
CA LYS A 175 2.47 25.63 -7.39
C LYS A 175 1.63 26.11 -8.59
N PRO A 176 1.01 25.21 -9.38
CA PRO A 176 -0.04 25.61 -10.29
C PRO A 176 -1.14 26.27 -9.45
N VAL A 177 -1.46 27.52 -9.78
CA VAL A 177 -2.60 28.23 -9.19
C VAL A 177 -3.84 27.42 -9.56
N GLN A 178 -4.44 26.78 -8.57
CA GLN A 178 -5.73 26.11 -8.76
C GLN A 178 -6.74 27.19 -9.14
N PRO A 179 -7.49 27.04 -10.25
CA PRO A 179 -8.58 27.95 -10.56
C PRO A 179 -9.57 27.92 -9.40
N VAL A 180 -9.80 29.08 -8.79
CA VAL A 180 -10.85 29.26 -7.78
C VAL A 180 -12.17 28.82 -8.44
N PRO A 181 -12.93 27.86 -7.87
CA PRO A 181 -14.26 27.56 -8.36
C PRO A 181 -15.10 28.83 -8.28
N VAL A 182 -15.52 29.33 -9.44
CA VAL A 182 -16.51 30.40 -9.53
C VAL A 182 -17.76 29.86 -8.85
N ALA A 183 -18.15 30.48 -7.73
CA ALA A 183 -19.40 30.20 -7.07
C ALA A 183 -20.52 30.38 -8.11
N GLU A 184 -21.19 29.28 -8.41
CA GLU A 184 -22.41 29.25 -9.21
C GLU A 184 -23.45 30.10 -8.46
N SER A 185 -23.64 31.33 -8.93
CA SER A 185 -24.71 32.20 -8.48
C SER A 185 -26.03 31.53 -8.82
N THR A 186 -26.74 31.05 -7.80
CA THR A 186 -28.15 30.68 -7.89
C THR A 186 -28.94 31.91 -8.31
N ASP A 187 -29.12 32.09 -9.62
CA ASP A 187 -30.11 33.01 -10.18
C ASP A 187 -31.31 32.17 -10.61
N GLN A 188 -32.22 31.99 -9.66
CA GLN A 188 -33.50 31.34 -9.89
C GLN A 188 -34.38 32.36 -10.64
N ALA A 189 -34.32 32.29 -11.96
CA ALA A 189 -35.15 33.07 -12.86
C ALA A 189 -36.64 32.80 -12.60
N ASP A 190 -37.29 33.83 -12.09
CA ASP A 190 -38.73 34.01 -12.03
C ASP A 190 -39.25 34.22 -13.46
N ALA A 191 -39.99 33.25 -14.00
CA ALA A 191 -40.69 33.38 -15.27
C ALA A 191 -41.85 32.38 -15.36
N SER A 192 -43.01 32.75 -14.84
CA SER A 192 -44.27 32.24 -15.39
C SER A 192 -45.41 33.24 -15.17
N GLY A 193 -46.00 33.69 -16.28
CA GLY A 193 -47.41 34.10 -16.27
C GLY A 193 -47.72 35.55 -16.64
N THR A 194 -47.59 35.88 -17.91
CA THR A 194 -48.32 36.97 -18.57
C THR A 194 -49.82 36.90 -18.27
N SER A 195 -50.41 37.99 -17.77
CA SER A 195 -51.83 38.30 -18.04
C SER A 195 -52.03 39.81 -18.19
N ILE A 196 -52.84 40.12 -19.18
CA ILE A 196 -53.12 41.42 -19.80
C ILE A 196 -54.18 42.16 -18.97
N THR A 197 -54.05 43.48 -18.74
CA THR A 197 -55.03 44.53 -19.14
C THR A 197 -54.74 45.88 -18.48
N ALA A 198 -54.96 46.93 -19.26
CA ALA A 198 -54.82 48.34 -18.95
C ALA A 198 -55.95 48.90 -18.07
N SER A 199 -55.69 49.97 -17.31
CA SER A 199 -56.48 51.22 -17.26
C SER A 199 -56.20 52.03 -15.97
N SER A 200 -56.03 53.36 -16.14
CA SER A 200 -56.31 54.48 -15.20
C SER A 200 -55.72 54.42 -13.77
N GLY A 201 -54.92 55.37 -13.28
CA GLY A 201 -55.24 56.79 -13.11
C GLY A 201 -55.21 57.13 -11.59
N ASP A 202 -54.83 58.38 -11.26
CA ASP A 202 -54.84 59.06 -9.96
C ASP A 202 -53.75 58.66 -8.92
N GLU A 203 -52.80 59.51 -8.50
CA GLU A 203 -52.81 60.85 -7.88
C GLU A 203 -52.80 60.80 -6.33
N SER A 204 -51.83 61.55 -5.76
CA SER A 204 -51.78 62.16 -4.43
C SER A 204 -51.05 61.47 -3.24
N SER A 205 -50.18 62.33 -2.66
CA SER A 205 -49.73 62.47 -1.26
C SER A 205 -48.60 61.61 -0.72
#